data_AF-A0A5W9FBI8-F1
#
_entry.id   AF-A0A5W9FBI8-F1
#
_cell.length_a   1.000
_cell.length_b   1.000
_cell.length_c   1.000
_cell.angle_alpha   90.00
_cell.angle_beta   90.00
_cell.angle_gamma   90.00
#
_symmetry.space_group_name_H-M   'P 1'
#
loop_
_entity.id
_entity.type
_entity.pdbx_description
1 polymer ?
#
loop_
_entity_poly.entity_id
_entity_poly.type
_entity_poly.pdbx_seq_one_letter_code
_entity_poly.pdbx_strand_id
1 'polypeptide(L)'
;MRVCTLVKTITISNSIAGEHKFEIYQCESEFYTDISKKNTDGFWVVIKDEYGLTRALDVDDAAECCIKYVENIELDMKSSPII
;
A
#
# COMPACT_ATOMS: atom_id res chain seq x y z
N MET A 1 11.05 0.65 -20.94
CA MET A 1 10.19 -0.34 -20.25
C MET A 1 11.05 -0.97 -19.17
N ARG A 2 10.83 -0.62 -17.89
CA ARG A 2 11.49 -1.34 -16.79
C ARG A 2 10.78 -2.68 -16.64
N VAL A 3 11.56 -3.75 -16.49
CA VAL A 3 11.00 -5.07 -16.16
C VAL A 3 10.92 -5.14 -14.65
N CYS A 4 9.71 -5.20 -14.13
CA CYS A 4 9.44 -5.29 -12.71
C CYS A 4 8.73 -6.62 -12.44
N THR A 5 9.07 -7.28 -11.34
CA THR A 5 8.47 -8.56 -10.95
C THR A 5 7.56 -8.33 -9.75
N LEU A 6 6.31 -8.79 -9.83
CA LEU A 6 5.44 -8.85 -8.65
C LEU A 6 6.02 -9.88 -7.68
N VAL A 7 6.48 -9.43 -6.52
CA VAL A 7 7.14 -10.29 -5.52
C VAL A 7 6.23 -10.63 -4.35
N LYS A 8 5.25 -9.78 -4.04
CA LYS A 8 4.33 -10.00 -2.93
C LYS A 8 3.04 -9.22 -3.13
N THR A 9 1.92 -9.84 -2.75
CA THR A 9 0.63 -9.15 -2.64
C THR A 9 0.17 -9.25 -1.20
N ILE A 10 -0.19 -8.13 -0.59
CA ILE A 10 -0.76 -8.12 0.76
C ILE A 10 -2.10 -7.37 0.76
N THR A 11 -3.00 -7.81 1.63
CA THR A 11 -4.26 -7.12 1.89
C THR A 11 -4.33 -6.81 3.38
N ILE A 12 -4.61 -5.55 3.70
CA ILE A 12 -4.69 -5.04 5.06
C ILE A 12 -6.11 -4.54 5.30
N SER A 13 -6.78 -5.14 6.28
CA SER A 13 -8.11 -4.70 6.72
C SER A 13 -7.98 -3.81 7.95
N ASN A 14 -8.43 -2.56 7.84
CA ASN A 14 -8.46 -1.62 8.95
C ASN A 14 -9.87 -1.06 9.11
N SER A 15 -10.38 -0.97 10.34
CA SER A 15 -11.77 -0.54 10.61
C SER A 15 -12.04 0.93 10.29
N ILE A 16 -11.00 1.76 10.23
CA ILE A 16 -11.09 3.21 9.98
C ILE A 16 -10.65 3.52 8.55
N ALA A 17 -9.46 3.06 8.17
CA ALA A 17 -8.92 3.32 6.85
C ALA A 17 -9.62 2.49 5.75
N GLY A 18 -10.24 1.37 6.10
CA GLY A 18 -10.84 0.41 5.17
C GLY A 18 -9.85 -0.65 4.68
N GLU A 19 -10.30 -1.47 3.72
CA GLU A 19 -9.48 -2.52 3.11
C GLU A 19 -8.54 -1.96 2.03
N HIS A 20 -7.24 -2.20 2.19
CA HIS A 20 -6.20 -1.83 1.24
C HIS A 20 -5.49 -3.07 0.70
N LYS A 21 -5.21 -3.09 -0.60
CA LYS A 21 -4.41 -4.10 -1.28
C LYS A 21 -3.16 -3.44 -1.82
N PHE A 22 -2.02 -4.09 -1.60
CA PHE A 22 -0.71 -3.64 -2.08
C PHE A 22 -0.12 -4.74 -2.96
N GLU A 23 0.26 -4.37 -4.17
CA GLU A 23 0.98 -5.23 -5.12
C GLU A 23 2.41 -4.73 -5.18
N ILE A 24 3.33 -5.44 -4.53
CA ILE A 24 4.72 -5.02 -4.36
C ILE A 24 5.55 -5.60 -5.50
N TYR A 25 6.16 -4.70 -6.26
CA TYR A 25 7.02 -5.01 -7.38
C TYR A 25 8.48 -4.74 -7.03
N GLN A 26 9.37 -5.61 -7.48
CA GLN A 26 10.81 -5.38 -7.46
C GLN A 26 11.29 -5.09 -8.89
N CYS A 27 11.95 -3.94 -9.06
CA CYS A 27 12.63 -3.56 -10.29
C CYS A 27 14.11 -3.36 -9.96
N GLU A 28 14.98 -4.26 -10.45
CA GLU A 28 16.40 -4.27 -10.06
C GLU A 28 16.56 -4.34 -8.53
N SER A 29 17.11 -3.31 -7.89
CA SER A 29 17.25 -3.20 -6.43
C SER A 29 16.20 -2.30 -5.76
N GLU A 30 15.22 -1.80 -6.52
CA GLU A 30 14.19 -0.88 -6.03
C GLU A 30 12.85 -1.60 -5.84
N PHE A 31 12.10 -1.20 -4.81
CA PHE A 31 10.73 -1.68 -4.57
C PHE A 31 9.71 -0.59 -4.86
N TYR A 32 8.64 -0.99 -5.54
CA TYR A 32 7.47 -0.17 -5.85
C TYR A 32 6.22 -0.91 -5.39
N THR A 33 5.12 -0.18 -5.21
CA THR A 33 3.84 -0.81 -4.91
C THR A 33 2.69 -0.07 -5.55
N ASP A 34 1.76 -0.84 -6.11
CA ASP A 34 0.46 -0.32 -6.50
C ASP A 34 -0.48 -0.47 -5.32
N ILE A 35 -1.13 0.62 -4.96
CA ILE A 35 -2.03 0.71 -3.81
C ILE A 35 -3.46 0.77 -4.33
N SER A 36 -4.23 -0.25 -4.01
CA SER A 36 -5.66 -0.30 -4.27
C SER A 36 -6.46 -0.22 -2.98
N LYS A 37 -7.61 0.44 -3.01
CA LYS A 37 -8.59 0.46 -1.92
C LYS A 37 -9.88 -0.18 -2.38
N LYS A 38 -10.51 -0.96 -1.50
CA LYS A 38 -11.81 -1.56 -1.78
C LYS A 38 -12.90 -0.50 -1.63
N ASN A 39 -13.73 -0.35 -2.66
CA ASN A 39 -14.88 0.56 -2.64
C ASN A 39 -16.11 -0.08 -1.97
N THR A 40 -17.20 0.67 -1.86
CA THR A 40 -18.47 0.22 -1.25
C THR A 40 -19.12 -0.94 -2.01
N ASP A 41 -18.85 -1.05 -3.30
CA ASP A 41 -19.38 -2.10 -4.17
C ASP A 41 -18.51 -3.38 -4.14
N GLY A 42 -17.43 -3.38 -3.35
CA GLY A 42 -16.53 -4.51 -3.16
C GLY A 42 -15.43 -4.64 -4.22
N PHE A 43 -15.28 -3.67 -5.12
CA PHE A 43 -14.23 -3.65 -6.15
C PHE A 43 -12.96 -2.97 -5.64
N TRP A 44 -11.81 -3.49 -6.07
CA TRP A 44 -10.51 -2.85 -5.85
C TRP A 44 -10.32 -1.72 -6.85
N VAL A 45 -10.08 -0.53 -6.33
CA VAL A 45 -9.79 0.67 -7.13
C VAL A 45 -8.38 1.11 -6.82
N VAL A 46 -7.53 1.24 -7.85
CA VAL A 46 -6.17 1.78 -7.70
C VAL A 46 -6.26 3.23 -7.26
N ILE A 47 -5.70 3.54 -6.09
CA ILE A 47 -5.63 4.90 -5.54
C ILE A 47 -4.24 5.51 -5.68
N LYS A 48 -3.21 4.68 -5.86
CA LYS A 48 -1.85 5.11 -6.15
C LYS A 48 -1.14 4.04 -6.96
N ASP A 49 -0.46 4.48 -8.01
CA ASP A 49 0.29 3.65 -8.94
C ASP A 49 1.79 3.94 -8.78
N GLU A 50 2.64 2.93 -8.98
CA GLU A 50 4.10 3.00 -8.92
C GLU A 50 4.64 3.71 -7.66
N TYR A 51 4.03 3.48 -6.50
CA TYR A 51 4.46 4.13 -5.27
C TYR A 51 5.82 3.59 -4.82
N GLY A 52 6.85 4.44 -4.89
CA GLY A 52 8.21 4.07 -4.50
C GLY A 52 8.35 3.77 -3.00
N LEU A 53 8.81 2.57 -2.68
CA LEU A 53 9.17 2.13 -1.34
C LEU A 53 10.68 2.34 -1.12
N THR A 54 11.12 3.59 -1.20
CA THR A 54 12.55 3.99 -1.29
C THR A 54 13.42 3.61 -0.08
N ARG A 55 12.80 3.17 1.03
CA ARG A 55 13.49 2.73 2.25
C ARG A 55 13.50 1.21 2.46
N ALA A 56 12.82 0.45 1.60
CA ALA A 56 12.75 -1.00 1.74
C ALA A 56 14.07 -1.65 1.26
N LEU A 57 14.70 -2.45 2.11
CA LEU A 57 15.91 -3.21 1.76
C LEU A 57 15.57 -4.57 1.15
N ASP A 58 14.43 -5.13 1.53
CA ASP A 58 13.90 -6.38 1.03
C ASP A 58 12.36 -6.36 0.97
N VAL A 59 11.78 -7.50 0.60
CA VAL A 59 10.33 -7.66 0.42
C VAL A 59 9.55 -7.60 1.73
N ASP A 60 10.16 -7.94 2.86
CA ASP A 60 9.51 -7.89 4.16
C ASP A 60 9.52 -6.46 4.70
N ASP A 61 10.63 -5.73 4.54
CA ASP A 61 10.68 -4.28 4.77
C ASP A 61 9.67 -3.51 3.90
N ALA A 62 9.52 -3.91 2.63
CA ALA A 62 8.53 -3.34 1.72
C ALA A 62 7.10 -3.57 2.23
N ALA A 63 6.82 -4.77 2.75
CA ALA A 63 5.53 -5.07 3.36
C ALA A 63 5.29 -4.26 4.64
N GLU A 64 6.30 -4.08 5.50
CA GLU A 64 6.20 -3.21 6.68
C GLU A 64 5.90 -1.75 6.30
N CYS A 65 6.53 -1.24 5.23
CA CYS A 65 6.23 0.10 4.73
C CYS A 65 4.76 0.26 4.33
N CYS A 66 4.17 -0.77 3.74
CA CYS A 66 2.75 -0.78 3.37
C CYS A 66 1.83 -0.85 4.61
N ILE A 67 2.23 -1.57 5.66
CA ILE A 67 1.50 -1.58 6.95
C ILE A 67 1.52 -0.18 7.56
N LYS A 68 2.70 0.43 7.68
CA LYS A 68 2.87 1.80 8.21
C LYS A 68 2.08 2.84 7.41
N TYR A 69 1.94 2.63 6.09
CA TYR A 69 1.10 3.49 5.25
C TYR A 69 -0.36 3.48 5.70
N VAL A 70 -0.95 2.31 5.98
CA VAL A 70 -2.34 2.20 6.47
C VAL A 70 -2.48 2.76 7.88
N GLU A 71 -1.51 2.51 8.77
CA GLU A 71 -1.50 3.05 10.14
C GLU A 71 -1.48 4.59 10.13
N ASN A 72 -0.69 5.20 9.24
CA ASN A 72 -0.65 6.66 9.12
C ASN A 72 -1.99 7.23 8.63
N ILE A 73 -2.66 6.59 7.67
CA ILE A 73 -4.01 7.00 7.25
C ILE A 73 -4.98 6.94 8.43
N GLU A 74 -4.94 5.86 9.22
CA GLU A 74 -5.77 5.74 10.42
C GLU A 74 -5.51 6.88 11.40
N LEU A 75 -4.25 7.22 11.66
CA LEU A 75 -3.86 8.31 12.55
C LEU A 75 -4.33 9.68 12.04
N ASP A 76 -4.19 9.94 10.74
CA ASP A 76 -4.62 11.20 10.12
C ASP A 76 -6.14 11.37 10.19
N MET A 77 -6.89 10.29 9.97
CA MET A 77 -8.36 10.27 10.08
C MET A 77 -8.84 10.42 11.53
N LYS A 78 -8.11 9.86 12.50
CA LYS A 78 -8.41 10.08 13.94
C LYS A 78 -8.08 11.51 14.38
N SER A 79 -7.02 12.11 13.84
CA SER A 79 -6.54 13.45 14.21
C SER A 79 -7.34 14.57 13.55
N SER A 80 -8.14 14.25 12.54
CA SER A 80 -9.08 15.16 11.89
C SER A 80 -10.51 14.82 12.30
N PRO A 81 -10.99 15.25 13.48
CA PRO A 81 -12.40 15.08 13.82
C PRO A 81 -13.21 15.85 12.78
N ILE A 82 -14.02 15.11 12.01
CA ILE A 82 -15.06 15.70 11.17
C ILE A 82 -16.00 16.44 12.13
N ILE A 83 -15.96 17.77 12.07
CA ILE A 83 -16.88 18.67 12.78
C ILE A 83 -18.21 18.73 12.03
#